data_AF-E1IBJ3-F1
#
_entry.id   AF-E1IBJ3-F1
#
_cell.length_a   1.000
_cell.length_b   1.000
_cell.length_c   1.000
_cell.angle_alpha   90.00
_cell.angle_beta   90.00
_cell.angle_gamma   90.00
#
_symmetry.space_group_name_H-M   'P 1'
#
loop_
_entity.id
_entity.type
_entity.pdbx_description
1 polymer ?
#
loop_
_entity_poly.entity_id
_entity_poly.type
_entity_poly.pdbx_seq_one_letter_code
_entity_poly.pdbx_strand_id
1 'polypeptide(L)'
;MFLLVLLLSACGAPSALEPPDPRLATLPTDLPAEAVVIPPVPSDPALLEAWADPQVRWRALAEQAARLDGASPQAITDEIATLDAAWQEGLALAAHARAHGYAVADSAVIAEIAWRMIARSHPLRADPAREAAETAAWVEVWQGSATGPAVVTGRLLASAVVA
;
A
#
# COMPACT_ATOMS: atom_id res chain seq x y z
N MET A 1 42.20 26.17 36.40
CA MET A 1 41.45 25.15 37.16
C MET A 1 40.17 24.86 36.39
N PHE A 2 40.05 23.63 35.89
CA PHE A 2 39.02 23.10 34.99
C PHE A 2 37.63 22.99 35.62
N LEU A 3 36.55 23.12 34.82
CA LEU A 3 35.27 22.38 34.90
C LEU A 3 34.31 22.97 33.83
N LEU A 4 34.37 22.56 32.55
CA LEU A 4 33.66 21.42 31.94
C LEU A 4 32.24 21.19 32.50
N VAL A 5 31.23 21.80 31.87
CA VAL A 5 29.81 21.45 32.05
C VAL A 5 29.46 20.43 30.97
N LEU A 6 29.32 19.18 31.39
CA LEU A 6 28.96 18.04 30.55
C LEU A 6 27.46 18.04 30.23
N LEU A 7 27.17 17.91 28.94
CA LEU A 7 25.89 17.53 28.36
C LEU A 7 25.36 16.24 28.99
N LEU A 8 24.13 16.28 29.52
CA LEU A 8 23.31 15.08 29.66
C LEU A 8 22.20 15.17 28.62
N SER A 9 22.52 14.61 27.45
CA SER A 9 21.52 14.13 26.50
C SER A 9 20.64 13.14 27.24
N ALA A 10 19.38 13.49 27.44
CA ALA A 10 18.35 12.53 27.80
C ALA A 10 18.17 11.60 26.59
N CYS A 11 18.94 10.50 26.59
CA CYS A 11 18.72 9.35 25.74
C CYS A 11 17.37 8.77 26.17
N GLY A 12 16.31 9.08 25.41
CA GLY A 12 15.03 8.42 25.58
C GLY A 12 15.23 6.93 25.35
N ALA A 13 14.98 6.12 26.38
CA ALA A 13 14.90 4.68 26.24
C ALA A 13 13.89 4.35 25.12
N PRO A 14 14.16 3.38 24.23
CA PRO A 14 13.12 2.88 23.35
C PRO A 14 12.01 2.33 24.25
N SER A 15 10.83 2.94 24.14
CA SER A 15 9.61 2.47 24.80
C SER A 15 9.49 0.97 24.60
N ALA A 16 9.14 0.27 25.68
CA ALA A 16 8.86 -1.16 25.68
C ALA A 16 8.10 -1.54 24.41
N LEU A 17 8.73 -2.39 23.59
CA LEU A 17 8.23 -2.88 22.31
C LEU A 17 6.78 -3.32 22.47
N GLU A 18 5.86 -2.54 21.90
CA GLU A 18 4.52 -3.01 21.64
C GLU A 18 4.66 -4.35 20.90
N PRO A 19 3.93 -5.41 21.28
CA PRO A 19 4.06 -6.68 20.60
C PRO A 19 3.80 -6.44 19.10
N PRO A 20 4.70 -6.92 18.21
CA PRO A 20 4.56 -6.65 16.78
C PRO A 20 3.20 -7.17 16.32
N ASP A 21 2.51 -6.39 15.48
CA ASP A 21 1.22 -6.79 14.91
C ASP A 21 1.38 -8.19 14.29
N PRO A 22 0.54 -9.18 14.65
CA PRO A 22 0.73 -10.57 14.23
C PRO A 22 0.73 -10.74 12.71
N ARG A 23 0.15 -9.80 11.96
CA ARG A 23 0.18 -9.78 10.49
C ARG A 23 1.61 -9.61 9.96
N LEU A 24 2.48 -8.92 10.69
CA LEU A 24 3.89 -8.72 10.33
C LEU A 24 4.71 -10.01 10.44
N ALA A 25 4.32 -10.96 11.28
CA ALA A 25 5.04 -12.22 11.46
C ALA A 25 5.02 -13.12 10.21
N THR A 26 4.15 -12.82 9.26
CA THR A 26 4.01 -13.57 8.00
C THR A 26 4.82 -12.97 6.84
N LEU A 27 5.45 -11.81 7.04
CA LEU A 27 6.21 -11.14 6.00
C LEU A 27 7.58 -11.78 5.78
N PRO A 28 8.07 -11.83 4.54
CA PRO A 28 9.44 -12.24 4.26
C PRO A 28 10.42 -11.21 4.84
N THR A 29 11.38 -11.67 5.63
CA THR A 29 12.43 -10.81 6.22
C THR A 29 13.60 -10.58 5.28
N ASP A 30 13.87 -11.54 4.37
CA ASP A 30 15.04 -11.54 3.49
C ASP A 30 14.63 -11.82 2.04
N LEU A 31 13.83 -10.92 1.43
CA LEU A 31 13.51 -11.02 0.00
C LEU A 31 14.60 -10.28 -0.81
N PRO A 32 15.52 -11.01 -1.50
CA PRO A 32 16.59 -10.37 -2.24
C PRO A 32 16.05 -9.67 -3.49
N ALA A 33 16.70 -8.59 -3.90
CA ALA A 33 16.28 -7.80 -5.06
C ALA A 33 16.25 -8.63 -6.35
N GLU A 34 17.17 -9.60 -6.51
CA GLU A 34 17.24 -10.44 -7.70
C GLU A 34 16.09 -11.45 -7.80
N ALA A 35 15.39 -11.73 -6.70
CA ALA A 35 14.23 -12.62 -6.70
C ALA A 35 12.95 -11.95 -7.21
N VAL A 36 12.96 -10.62 -7.38
CA VAL A 36 11.79 -9.85 -7.82
C VAL A 36 11.97 -9.40 -9.26
N VAL A 37 11.12 -9.93 -10.15
CA VAL A 37 11.05 -9.47 -11.54
C VAL A 37 10.29 -8.15 -11.59
N ILE A 38 11.00 -7.06 -11.88
CA ILE A 38 10.42 -5.73 -12.04
C ILE A 38 9.84 -5.63 -13.47
N PRO A 39 8.56 -5.30 -13.65
CA PRO A 39 7.99 -5.06 -14.97
C PRO A 39 8.65 -3.84 -15.64
N PRO A 40 8.76 -3.83 -16.98
CA PRO A 40 9.31 -2.69 -17.69
C PRO A 40 8.47 -1.43 -17.41
N VAL A 41 9.14 -0.27 -17.32
CA VAL A 41 8.47 1.01 -17.22
C VAL A 41 7.53 1.18 -18.42
N PRO A 42 6.25 1.58 -18.20
CA PRO A 42 5.33 1.82 -19.30
C PRO A 42 5.89 2.85 -20.28
N SER A 43 5.77 2.58 -21.58
CA SER A 43 6.25 3.51 -22.62
C SER A 43 5.41 4.78 -22.71
N ASP A 44 4.18 4.75 -22.18
CA ASP A 44 3.29 5.91 -22.09
C ASP A 44 3.49 6.62 -20.73
N PRO A 45 4.07 7.84 -20.71
CA PRO A 45 4.26 8.59 -19.47
C PRO A 45 2.94 9.00 -18.81
N ALA A 46 1.84 9.10 -19.57
CA ALA A 46 0.53 9.43 -19.02
C ALA A 46 0.03 8.35 -18.05
N LEU A 47 0.49 7.10 -18.18
CA LEU A 47 0.16 6.06 -17.21
C LEU A 47 0.79 6.32 -15.84
N LEU A 48 2.03 6.82 -15.79
CA LEU A 48 2.70 7.18 -14.54
C LEU A 48 2.03 8.40 -13.89
N GLU A 49 1.71 9.43 -14.68
CA GLU A 49 0.99 10.61 -14.20
C GLU A 49 -0.39 10.26 -13.67
N ALA A 50 -1.11 9.38 -14.37
CA ALA A 50 -2.44 8.99 -13.95
C ALA A 50 -2.43 8.11 -12.69
N TRP A 51 -1.28 7.61 -12.24
CA TRP A 51 -1.13 6.94 -10.93
C TRP A 51 -0.35 7.80 -9.91
N ALA A 52 -0.09 9.08 -10.19
CA ALA A 52 0.56 9.98 -9.25
C ALA A 52 -0.26 10.19 -7.96
N ASP A 53 -1.60 10.12 -8.07
CA ASP A 53 -2.50 10.02 -6.93
C ASP A 53 -3.31 8.71 -7.02
N PRO A 54 -2.79 7.61 -6.46
CA PRO A 54 -3.42 6.30 -6.62
C PRO A 54 -4.77 6.22 -5.93
N GLN A 55 -4.97 6.92 -4.80
CA GLN A 55 -6.25 6.92 -4.09
C GLN A 55 -7.36 7.56 -4.92
N VAL A 56 -7.08 8.73 -5.52
CA VAL A 56 -8.06 9.40 -6.40
C VAL A 56 -8.45 8.50 -7.56
N ARG A 57 -7.47 7.88 -8.22
CA ARG A 57 -7.76 6.99 -9.36
C ARG A 57 -8.55 5.75 -8.96
N TRP A 58 -8.20 5.12 -7.85
CA TRP A 58 -8.93 3.93 -7.38
C TRP A 58 -10.34 4.26 -6.91
N ARG A 59 -10.57 5.42 -6.27
CA ARG A 59 -11.94 5.87 -5.96
C ARG A 59 -12.77 6.01 -7.21
N ALA A 60 -12.22 6.63 -8.27
CA ALA A 60 -12.91 6.77 -9.54
C ALA A 60 -13.25 5.42 -10.19
N LEU A 61 -12.32 4.45 -10.12
CA LEU A 61 -12.54 3.09 -10.63
C LEU A 61 -13.62 2.33 -9.84
N ALA A 62 -13.59 2.41 -8.51
CA ALA A 62 -14.60 1.79 -7.64
C ALA A 62 -15.99 2.42 -7.86
N GLU A 63 -16.06 3.76 -7.91
CA GLU A 63 -17.30 4.48 -8.22
C GLU A 63 -17.85 4.09 -9.59
N GLN A 64 -16.99 4.00 -10.61
CA GLN A 64 -17.41 3.57 -11.94
C GLN A 64 -17.92 2.13 -11.94
N ALA A 65 -17.26 1.21 -11.23
CA ALA A 65 -17.68 -0.18 -11.09
C ALA A 65 -19.08 -0.26 -10.45
N ALA A 66 -19.28 0.43 -9.32
CA ALA A 66 -20.56 0.46 -8.62
C ALA A 66 -21.69 1.07 -9.46
N ARG A 67 -21.41 2.16 -10.21
CA ARG A 67 -22.38 2.76 -11.14
C ARG A 67 -22.78 1.80 -12.26
N LEU A 68 -21.82 1.07 -12.84
CA LEU A 68 -22.08 0.11 -13.91
C LEU A 68 -22.91 -1.08 -13.43
N ASP A 69 -22.80 -1.43 -12.15
CA ASP A 69 -23.59 -2.49 -11.52
C ASP A 69 -24.95 -1.99 -11.02
N GLY A 70 -25.26 -0.70 -11.21
CA GLY A 70 -26.56 -0.10 -10.87
C GLY A 70 -26.70 0.28 -9.39
N ALA A 71 -25.60 0.46 -8.66
CA ALA A 71 -25.63 0.90 -7.28
C ALA A 71 -26.26 2.29 -7.13
N SER A 72 -26.97 2.50 -6.01
CA SER A 72 -27.51 3.81 -5.67
C SER A 72 -26.39 4.78 -5.26
N PRO A 73 -26.62 6.11 -5.33
CA PRO A 73 -25.63 7.09 -4.87
C PRO A 73 -25.18 6.90 -3.42
N GLN A 74 -26.08 6.46 -2.55
CA GLN A 74 -25.74 6.14 -1.15
C GLN A 74 -24.84 4.91 -1.07
N ALA A 75 -25.18 3.83 -1.79
CA ALA A 75 -24.37 2.62 -1.79
C ALA A 75 -22.95 2.87 -2.33
N ILE A 76 -22.81 3.70 -3.37
CA ILE A 76 -21.51 4.14 -3.88
C ILE A 76 -20.72 4.89 -2.78
N THR A 77 -21.38 5.79 -2.05
CA THR A 77 -20.75 6.55 -0.96
C THR A 77 -20.25 5.63 0.15
N ASP A 78 -21.08 4.67 0.57
CA ASP A 78 -20.75 3.71 1.63
C ASP A 78 -19.59 2.79 1.22
N GLU A 79 -19.55 2.38 -0.06
CA GLU A 79 -18.46 1.57 -0.61
C GLU A 79 -17.14 2.34 -0.67
N ILE A 80 -17.15 3.59 -1.14
CA ILE A 80 -15.95 4.44 -1.14
C ILE A 80 -15.46 4.70 0.29
N ALA A 81 -16.35 4.93 1.25
CA ALA A 81 -15.97 5.08 2.65
C ALA A 81 -15.32 3.81 3.23
N THR A 82 -15.83 2.63 2.84
CA THR A 82 -15.25 1.33 3.23
C THR A 82 -13.86 1.16 2.61
N LEU A 83 -13.68 1.52 1.34
CA LEU A 83 -12.39 1.48 0.65
C LEU A 83 -11.37 2.42 1.31
N ASP A 84 -11.79 3.63 1.64
CA ASP A 84 -10.96 4.62 2.33
C ASP A 84 -10.51 4.12 3.72
N ALA A 85 -11.43 3.53 4.48
CA ALA A 85 -11.10 2.95 5.79
C ALA A 85 -10.07 1.81 5.66
N ALA A 86 -10.24 0.92 4.68
CA ALA A 86 -9.29 -0.16 4.43
C ALA A 86 -7.90 0.37 4.04
N TRP A 87 -7.83 1.42 3.21
CA TRP A 87 -6.55 2.06 2.91
C TRP A 87 -5.88 2.68 4.14
N GLN A 88 -6.64 3.38 4.99
CA GLN A 88 -6.07 3.94 6.23
C GLN A 88 -5.49 2.85 7.12
N GLU A 89 -6.21 1.73 7.27
CA GLU A 89 -5.70 0.57 8.01
C GLU A 89 -4.43 -0.01 7.37
N GLY A 90 -4.43 -0.23 6.05
CA GLY A 90 -3.27 -0.77 5.34
C GLY A 90 -2.05 0.13 5.41
N LEU A 91 -2.22 1.44 5.30
CA LEU A 91 -1.13 2.42 5.41
C LEU A 91 -0.61 2.54 6.85
N ALA A 92 -1.49 2.46 7.85
CA ALA A 92 -1.07 2.38 9.25
C ALA A 92 -0.25 1.12 9.52
N LEU A 93 -0.68 -0.02 8.97
CA LEU A 93 0.06 -1.28 9.07
C LEU A 93 1.40 -1.21 8.32
N ALA A 94 1.45 -0.58 7.14
CA ALA A 94 2.69 -0.34 6.40
C ALA A 94 3.66 0.56 7.18
N ALA A 95 3.18 1.62 7.83
CA ALA A 95 3.99 2.45 8.72
C ALA A 95 4.55 1.65 9.91
N HIS A 96 3.73 0.79 10.51
CA HIS A 96 4.15 -0.12 11.58
C HIS A 96 5.22 -1.13 11.10
N ALA A 97 5.05 -1.69 9.90
CA ALA A 97 6.04 -2.58 9.28
C ALA A 97 7.37 -1.85 9.03
N ARG A 98 7.35 -0.62 8.53
CA ARG A 98 8.55 0.21 8.34
C ARG A 98 9.28 0.48 9.65
N ALA A 99 8.56 0.71 10.75
CA ALA A 99 9.16 0.86 12.07
C ALA A 99 9.91 -0.41 12.55
N HIS A 100 9.58 -1.57 11.98
CA HIS A 100 10.23 -2.86 12.21
C HIS A 100 11.27 -3.22 11.13
N GLY A 101 11.65 -2.28 10.27
CA GLY A 101 12.71 -2.46 9.28
C GLY A 101 12.25 -3.06 7.95
N TYR A 102 10.95 -3.28 7.74
CA TYR A 102 10.45 -3.72 6.44
C TYR A 102 10.42 -2.58 5.43
N ALA A 103 10.90 -2.84 4.23
CA ALA A 103 10.62 -1.98 3.08
C ALA A 103 9.21 -2.29 2.57
N VAL A 104 8.38 -1.26 2.43
CA VAL A 104 6.98 -1.37 1.97
C VAL A 104 6.71 -0.25 0.97
N ALA A 105 6.07 -0.56 -0.15
CA ALA A 105 5.59 0.41 -1.13
C ALA A 105 4.11 0.72 -0.86
N ASP A 106 3.75 2.00 -0.69
CA ASP A 106 2.36 2.40 -0.37
C ASP A 106 1.44 2.19 -1.57
N SER A 107 1.92 2.51 -2.78
CA SER A 107 1.23 2.23 -4.04
C SER A 107 0.81 0.76 -4.19
N ALA A 108 1.65 -0.18 -3.74
CA ALA A 108 1.35 -1.61 -3.76
C ALA A 108 0.27 -1.98 -2.73
N VAL A 109 0.32 -1.41 -1.53
CA VAL A 109 -0.71 -1.61 -0.49
C VAL A 109 -2.07 -1.10 -0.98
N ILE A 110 -2.10 0.14 -1.48
CA ILE A 110 -3.31 0.81 -1.97
C ILE A 110 -3.92 0.04 -3.14
N ALA A 111 -3.11 -0.34 -4.12
CA ALA A 111 -3.56 -1.07 -5.30
C ALA A 111 -4.13 -2.45 -4.95
N GLU A 112 -3.45 -3.20 -4.08
CA GLU A 112 -3.88 -4.54 -3.68
C GLU A 112 -5.20 -4.53 -2.90
N ILE A 113 -5.37 -3.59 -1.96
CA ILE A 113 -6.64 -3.38 -1.25
C ILE A 113 -7.76 -3.04 -2.24
N ALA A 114 -7.51 -2.09 -3.14
CA ALA A 114 -8.52 -1.57 -4.05
C ALA A 114 -9.03 -2.65 -5.01
N TRP A 115 -8.13 -3.36 -5.70
CA TRP A 115 -8.59 -4.36 -6.68
C TRP A 115 -9.30 -5.53 -6.00
N ARG A 116 -8.87 -5.96 -4.81
CA ARG A 116 -9.53 -7.05 -4.08
C ARG A 116 -10.94 -6.68 -3.64
N MET A 117 -11.11 -5.45 -3.15
CA MET A 117 -12.43 -4.94 -2.79
C MET A 117 -13.32 -4.82 -4.02
N ILE A 118 -12.82 -4.26 -5.12
CA ILE A 118 -13.56 -4.20 -6.39
C ILE A 118 -13.90 -5.60 -6.90
N ALA A 119 -12.97 -6.56 -6.87
CA ALA A 119 -13.23 -7.92 -7.32
C ALA A 119 -14.28 -8.63 -6.47
N ARG A 120 -14.33 -8.34 -5.17
CA ARG A 120 -15.33 -8.88 -4.23
C ARG A 120 -16.71 -8.25 -4.45
N SER A 121 -16.79 -6.93 -4.58
CA SER A 121 -18.05 -6.19 -4.72
C SER A 121 -18.61 -6.26 -6.16
N HIS A 122 -17.71 -6.28 -7.15
CA HIS A 122 -18.00 -6.16 -8.57
C HIS A 122 -17.24 -7.24 -9.39
N PRO A 123 -17.66 -8.51 -9.33
CA PRO A 123 -16.90 -9.63 -9.93
C PRO A 123 -16.65 -9.48 -11.44
N LEU A 124 -17.56 -8.82 -12.17
CA LEU A 124 -17.39 -8.54 -13.61
C LEU A 124 -16.28 -7.51 -13.91
N ARG A 125 -15.74 -6.86 -12.87
CA ARG A 125 -14.66 -5.86 -12.95
C ARG A 125 -13.35 -6.37 -12.37
N ALA A 126 -13.31 -7.61 -11.90
CA ALA A 126 -12.14 -8.20 -11.26
C ALA A 126 -10.91 -8.22 -12.17
N ASP A 127 -11.04 -8.65 -13.42
CA ASP A 127 -9.91 -8.70 -14.36
C ASP A 127 -9.36 -7.32 -14.71
N PRO A 128 -10.18 -6.33 -15.13
CA PRO A 128 -9.70 -4.96 -15.34
C PRO A 128 -9.06 -4.33 -14.10
N ALA A 129 -9.64 -4.57 -12.91
CA ALA A 129 -9.08 -4.07 -11.66
C ALA A 129 -7.72 -4.71 -11.34
N ARG A 130 -7.58 -6.03 -11.58
CA ARG A 130 -6.31 -6.74 -11.41
C ARG A 130 -5.23 -6.21 -12.34
N GLU A 131 -5.55 -5.98 -13.61
CA GLU A 131 -4.61 -5.38 -14.58
C GLU A 131 -4.18 -3.96 -14.16
N ALA A 132 -5.12 -3.15 -13.68
CA ALA A 132 -4.82 -1.82 -13.15
C ALA A 132 -3.90 -1.89 -11.93
N ALA A 133 -4.11 -2.84 -11.02
CA ALA A 133 -3.26 -3.06 -9.86
C ALA A 133 -1.85 -3.54 -10.21
N GLU A 134 -1.71 -4.37 -11.25
CA GLU A 134 -0.40 -4.78 -11.76
C GLU A 134 0.40 -3.62 -12.35
N THR A 135 -0.23 -2.51 -12.72
CA THR A 135 0.49 -1.29 -13.10
C THR A 135 0.73 -0.39 -11.88
N ALA A 136 -0.33 -0.12 -11.12
CA ALA A 136 -0.29 0.83 -10.00
C ALA A 136 0.73 0.44 -8.92
N ALA A 137 0.88 -0.86 -8.64
CA ALA A 137 1.76 -1.34 -7.57
C ALA A 137 3.25 -1.04 -7.80
N TRP A 138 3.66 -0.74 -9.04
CA TRP A 138 5.07 -0.55 -9.41
C TRP A 138 5.45 0.90 -9.64
N VAL A 139 4.51 1.83 -9.49
CA VAL A 139 4.70 3.25 -9.80
C VAL A 139 5.85 3.85 -8.98
N GLU A 140 5.94 3.55 -7.70
CA GLU A 140 7.04 4.01 -6.84
C GLU A 140 8.40 3.40 -7.25
N VAL A 141 8.42 2.17 -7.76
CA VAL A 141 9.66 1.54 -8.28
C VAL A 141 10.13 2.27 -9.54
N TRP A 142 9.21 2.56 -10.46
CA TRP A 142 9.54 3.29 -11.69
C TRP A 142 9.93 4.76 -11.44
N GLN A 143 9.44 5.35 -10.36
CA GLN A 143 9.84 6.69 -9.90
C GLN A 143 11.15 6.68 -9.08
N GLY A 144 11.68 5.50 -8.73
CA GLY A 144 12.89 5.35 -7.94
C GLY A 144 12.72 5.61 -6.43
N SER A 145 11.48 5.63 -5.93
CA SER A 145 11.15 5.83 -4.51
C SER A 145 10.94 4.52 -3.73
N ALA A 146 10.80 3.38 -4.43
CA ALA A 146 10.67 2.06 -3.82
C ALA A 146 11.50 0.99 -4.57
N THR A 147 11.60 -0.21 -3.97
CA THR A 147 12.26 -1.37 -4.56
C THR A 147 11.25 -2.47 -4.90
N GLY A 148 11.63 -3.41 -5.78
CA GLY A 148 10.79 -4.58 -6.07
C GLY A 148 10.36 -5.35 -4.82
N PRO A 149 11.27 -5.67 -3.87
CA PRO A 149 10.89 -6.28 -2.61
C PRO A 149 9.84 -5.48 -1.81
N ALA A 150 9.92 -4.14 -1.81
CA ALA A 150 8.95 -3.30 -1.12
C ALA A 150 7.53 -3.43 -1.70
N VAL A 151 7.41 -3.65 -3.01
CA VAL A 151 6.12 -3.94 -3.68
C VAL A 151 5.54 -5.26 -3.21
N VAL A 152 6.36 -6.32 -3.15
CA VAL A 152 5.92 -7.65 -2.70
C VAL A 152 5.44 -7.58 -1.24
N THR A 153 6.21 -6.96 -0.35
CA THR A 153 5.82 -6.76 1.06
C THR A 153 4.52 -5.97 1.16
N GLY A 154 4.35 -4.91 0.36
CA GLY A 154 3.12 -4.12 0.34
C GLY A 154 1.88 -4.93 -0.05
N ARG A 155 1.98 -5.77 -1.10
CA ARG A 155 0.87 -6.66 -1.50
C ARG A 155 0.53 -7.70 -0.43
N LEU A 156 1.53 -8.26 0.26
CA LEU A 156 1.31 -9.21 1.34
C LEU A 156 0.60 -8.55 2.54
N LEU A 157 1.04 -7.34 2.92
CA LEU A 157 0.39 -6.58 3.99
C LEU A 157 -1.06 -6.24 3.65
N ALA A 158 -1.32 -5.75 2.45
CA ALA A 158 -2.67 -5.48 1.98
C ALA A 158 -3.55 -6.74 2.02
N SER A 159 -3.02 -7.89 1.61
CA SER A 159 -3.74 -9.16 1.66
C SER A 159 -4.17 -9.54 3.09
N ALA A 160 -3.42 -9.12 4.11
CA ALA A 160 -3.77 -9.34 5.51
C ALA A 160 -4.84 -8.35 6.05
N VAL A 161 -5.11 -7.26 5.34
CA VAL A 161 -6.16 -6.27 5.66
C VAL A 161 -7.50 -6.68 5.05
N VAL A 162 -7.48 -7.15 3.80
CA VAL A 162 -8.70 -7.48 3.03
C VAL A 162 -8.90 -8.99 2.80
N ALA A 163 -8.35 -9.83 3.69
CA ALA A 163 -8.49 -11.29 3.66
C ALA A 163 -9.95 -11.77 3.76
#